data_AF-A0A259JVP0-F1
#
_entry.id   AF-A0A259JVP0-F1
#
_cell.length_a   1.000
_cell.length_b   1.000
_cell.length_c   1.000
_cell.angle_alpha   90.00
_cell.angle_beta   90.00
_cell.angle_gamma   90.00
#
_symmetry.space_group_name_H-M   'P 1'
#
loop_
_entity.id
_entity.type
_entity.pdbx_description
1 polymer ?
#
loop_
_entity_poly.entity_id
_entity_poly.type
_entity_poly.pdbx_seq_one_letter_code
_entity_poly.pdbx_strand_id
1 'polypeptide(L)' 'LAMGVPTLVLHCTDDQIVPIGDSAHLSVKVLKNGTLKTYEGYPHGMLTTHAEVINPDLLAFIKA' A
#
# COMPACT_ATOMS: atom_id res chain seq x y z
N LEU A 1 3.76 -3.72 -21.00
CA LEU A 1 2.50 -3.29 -20.35
C LEU A 1 2.86 -2.21 -19.35
N ALA A 2 2.46 -0.96 -19.58
CA ALA A 2 2.71 0.12 -18.63
C ALA A 2 1.35 0.55 -18.06
N MET A 3 1.13 0.33 -16.76
CA MET A 3 -0.02 0.89 -16.07
C MET A 3 0.12 2.42 -16.07
N GLY A 4 -0.75 3.09 -16.81
CA GLY A 4 -0.71 4.55 -17.02
C GLY A 4 -1.67 5.34 -16.13
N VAL A 5 -2.48 4.66 -15.32
CA VAL A 5 -3.44 5.27 -14.40
C VAL A 5 -2.79 5.51 -13.03
N PRO A 6 -3.27 6.49 -12.23
CA PRO A 6 -2.88 6.60 -10.82
C PRO A 6 -2.99 5.27 -10.11
N THR A 7 -1.94 4.86 -9.40
CA THR A 7 -1.87 3.57 -8.72
C THR A 7 -1.39 3.76 -7.29
N LEU A 8 -2.14 3.24 -6.32
CA LEU A 8 -1.74 3.22 -4.92
C LEU A 8 -1.12 1.87 -4.57
N VAL A 9 0.10 1.89 -4.03
CA VAL A 9 0.71 0.79 -3.30
C VAL A 9 0.53 1.06 -1.82
N LEU A 10 -0.11 0.14 -1.11
CA LEU A 10 -0.45 0.26 0.31
C LEU A 10 0.14 -0.93 1.05
N HIS A 11 1.00 -0.70 2.06
CA HIS A 11 1.73 -1.78 2.74
C HIS A 11 1.99 -1.46 4.22
N CYS A 12 2.16 -2.46 5.08
CA CYS A 12 2.59 -2.26 6.46
C CYS A 12 4.08 -2.55 6.64
N THR A 13 4.73 -1.88 7.60
CA THR A 13 6.18 -2.06 7.79
C THR A 13 6.55 -3.29 8.60
N ASP A 14 5.62 -3.84 9.40
CA ASP A 14 5.80 -5.06 10.19
C ASP A 14 5.08 -6.27 9.55
N ASP A 15 4.99 -6.26 8.22
CA ASP A 15 4.51 -7.40 7.45
C ASP A 15 5.52 -8.56 7.54
N GLN A 16 5.26 -9.49 8.45
CA GLN A 16 6.07 -10.69 8.66
C GLN A 16 5.88 -11.77 7.58
N ILE A 17 4.93 -11.61 6.64
CA ILE A 17 4.63 -12.58 5.59
C ILE A 17 5.23 -12.12 4.25
N VAL A 18 5.07 -10.84 3.94
CA VAL A 18 5.58 -10.22 2.71
C VAL A 18 6.42 -9.00 3.08
N PRO A 19 7.75 -9.18 3.26
CA PRO A 19 8.63 -8.10 3.67
C PRO A 19 8.55 -6.89 2.73
N ILE A 20 8.43 -5.69 3.30
CA ILE A 20 8.22 -4.44 2.54
C ILE A 20 9.37 -4.13 1.57
N GLY A 21 10.60 -4.50 1.94
CA GLY A 21 11.82 -4.28 1.13
C GLY A 21 11.78 -5.01 -0.21
N ASP A 22 11.25 -6.23 -0.22
CA ASP A 22 11.17 -7.10 -1.40
C ASP A 22 9.83 -7.01 -2.12
N SER A 23 8.96 -6.08 -1.71
CA SER A 23 7.61 -5.92 -2.25
C SER A 23 7.29 -4.45 -2.56
N ALA A 24 6.60 -3.74 -1.66
CA ALA A 24 6.06 -2.41 -1.92
C ALA A 24 7.13 -1.39 -2.35
N HIS A 25 8.34 -1.46 -1.78
CA HIS A 25 9.46 -0.61 -2.19
C HIS A 25 9.93 -0.85 -3.62
N LEU A 26 9.81 -2.07 -4.14
CA LEU A 26 10.13 -2.41 -5.52
C LEU A 26 8.96 -2.09 -6.45
N SER A 27 7.74 -2.43 -6.02
CA SER A 27 6.51 -2.15 -6.77
C SER A 27 6.35 -0.67 -7.10
N VAL A 28 6.52 0.24 -6.13
CA VAL A 28 6.36 1.67 -6.40
C VAL A 28 7.41 2.21 -7.38
N LYS A 29 8.62 1.65 -7.42
CA LYS A 29 9.70 2.08 -8.33
C LYS A 29 9.40 1.75 -9.79
N VAL A 30 8.65 0.70 -10.06
CA VAL A 30 8.32 0.27 -11.44
C VAL A 30 7.01 0.87 -11.95
N LEU A 31 6.21 1.49 -11.07
CA LEU A 31 4.97 2.15 -11.43
C LEU A 31 5.23 3.59 -11.90
N LYS A 32 4.75 3.92 -13.10
CA LYS A 32 4.90 5.28 -13.67
C LYS A 32 4.17 6.35 -12.84
N ASN A 33 2.96 6.02 -12.38
CA ASN A 33 2.10 6.90 -11.58
C ASN A 33 1.79 6.26 -10.22
N GLY A 34 2.82 5.71 -9.58
CA GLY A 34 2.73 5.00 -8.31
C GLY A 34 2.88 5.91 -7.10
N THR A 35 1.95 5.81 -6.15
CA THR A 35 2.09 6.39 -4.80
C THR A 35 2.26 5.25 -3.80
N LEU A 36 3.19 5.37 -2.87
CA LEU A 36 3.35 4.43 -1.76
C LEU A 36 2.80 5.05 -0.47
N LYS A 37 1.91 4.34 0.21
CA LYS A 37 1.46 4.64 1.56
C LYS A 37 1.80 3.48 2.50
N THR A 38 2.47 3.80 3.61
CA THR A 38 2.92 2.82 4.59
C THR A 38 2.27 3.02 5.95
N TYR A 39 2.12 1.93 6.71
CA TYR A 39 1.61 1.95 8.08
C TYR A 39 2.64 1.30 9.00
N GLU A 40 3.17 2.10 9.92
CA GLU A 40 4.26 1.69 10.81
C GLU A 40 3.77 0.70 11.87
N GLY A 41 4.48 -0.43 12.01
CA GLY A 41 4.22 -1.45 13.04
C GLY A 41 2.97 -2.30 12.80
N TYR A 42 2.27 -2.13 11.67
CA TYR A 42 1.05 -2.88 11.39
C TYR A 42 1.39 -4.29 10.84
N PRO A 43 0.57 -5.32 11.11
CA PRO A 43 0.82 -6.68 10.63
C PRO A 43 0.27 -6.90 9.21
N HIS A 44 0.64 -8.01 8.55
CA HIS A 44 0.09 -8.41 7.24
C HIS A 44 -1.46 -8.34 7.17
N GLY A 45 -2.12 -8.76 8.24
CA GLY A 45 -3.59 -8.73 8.39
C GLY A 45 -4.17 -7.35 8.71
N MET A 46 -3.46 -6.25 8.45
CA MET A 46 -3.87 -4.87 8.76
C MET A 46 -5.24 -4.51 8.20
N LEU A 47 -5.61 -5.02 7.02
CA LEU A 47 -6.89 -4.73 6.37
C LEU A 47 -8.11 -5.18 7.20
N THR A 48 -7.95 -6.20 8.04
CA THR A 48 -8.99 -6.66 8.96
C THR A 48 -8.81 -6.05 10.35
N THR A 49 -7.59 -6.00 10.86
CA THR A 49 -7.30 -5.58 12.25
C THR A 49 -7.33 -4.07 12.47
N HIS A 50 -7.12 -3.28 11.41
CA HIS A 50 -7.03 -1.81 11.45
C HIS A 50 -7.89 -1.16 10.35
N ALA A 51 -9.03 -1.78 10.02
CA ALA A 51 -9.94 -1.35 8.96
C ALA A 51 -10.40 0.11 9.12
N GLU A 52 -10.61 0.57 10.36
CA GLU A 52 -11.03 1.94 10.65
C GLU A 52 -10.00 3.01 10.25
N VAL A 53 -8.72 2.64 10.14
CA VAL A 53 -7.65 3.53 9.68
C VAL A 53 -7.48 3.43 8.17
N ILE A 54 -7.53 2.20 7.64
CA ILE A 54 -7.18 1.93 6.24
C ILE A 54 -8.32 2.25 5.26
N ASN A 55 -9.57 1.96 5.65
CA ASN A 55 -10.72 2.19 4.77
C ASN A 55 -10.89 3.66 4.38
N PRO A 56 -10.75 4.65 5.28
CA PRO A 56 -10.76 6.06 4.90
C PRO A 56 -9.68 6.43 3.88
N ASP A 57 -8.48 5.87 4.02
CA ASP A 57 -7.37 6.14 3.11
C ASP A 57 -7.59 5.55 1.71
N LEU A 58 -8.11 4.33 1.65
CA LEU A 58 -8.54 3.72 0.38
C LEU A 58 -9.65 4.55 -0.28
N LEU A 59 -10.65 4.98 0.49
CA LEU A 59 -11.75 5.80 -0.02
C LEU A 59 -11.26 7.17 -0.53
N ALA A 60 -10.30 7.78 0.15
CA ALA A 60 -9.69 9.03 -0.27
C ALA A 60 -8.99 8.89 -1.63
N PHE A 61 -8.25 7.80 -1.84
CA PHE A 61 -7.63 7.52 -3.14
C PHE A 61 -8.65 7.28 -4.25
N ILE A 62 -9.72 6.53 -3.98
CA ILE A 62 -10.76 6.22 -4.97
C ILE A 62 -11.53 7.47 -5.44
N LYS A 63 -11.67 8.47 -4.56
CA LYS A 63 -12.42 9.71 -4.85
C LYS A 63 -11.60 10.80 -5.53
N ALA A 64 -10.28 10.66 -5.60
CA ALA A 64 -9.36 11.64 -6.17
C ALA A 64 -9.32 11.57 -7.71
#